data_AF-A0AAV6U4S2-F1
#
_entry.id   AF-A0AAV6U4S2-F1
#
_cell.length_a   1.000
_cell.length_b   1.000
_cell.length_c   1.000
_cell.angle_alpha   90.00
_cell.angle_beta   90.00
_cell.angle_gamma   90.00
#
_symmetry.space_group_name_H-M   'P 1'
#
loop_
_entity.id
_entity.type
_entity.pdbx_description
1 polymer ?
#
loop_
_entity_poly.entity_id
_entity_poly.type
_entity_poly.pdbx_seq_one_letter_code
_entity_poly.pdbx_strand_id
1 'polypeptide(L)'
;MEFWQTLVLFPALFAVNFAFCGPDEMNCCLTEFLRLVGPAGITLSEQSLNDTCKVGDDSITCLQDFSDQCVASGNDKMHQAVNNTTDFINTICSPGNFSEGVKEHEGCLLKASTSLQACYNKTVLPDEPITDDNSKWKVECCGYQNLHICAMEVVKEECGDQALHLVHDLVQNINGAAFEAACEEVYKECSSSVRTLASSFCTLVFAYMVYSFSRFL
;
A
#
# COMPACT_ATOMS: atom_id res chain seq x y z
N MET A 1 -20.50 -68.97 3.85
CA MET A 1 -19.06 -68.89 3.54
C MET A 1 -19.03 -68.67 2.03
N GLU A 2 -18.80 -67.48 1.52
CA GLU A 2 -17.51 -66.77 1.58
C GLU A 2 -17.68 -65.24 1.65
N PHE A 3 -16.79 -64.62 2.41
CA PHE A 3 -16.62 -63.18 2.61
C PHE A 3 -15.81 -62.60 1.44
N TRP A 4 -16.32 -61.59 0.73
CA TRP A 4 -15.46 -60.67 -0.02
C TRP A 4 -15.84 -59.23 0.32
N GLN A 5 -14.98 -58.61 1.14
CA GLN A 5 -15.00 -57.18 1.43
C GLN A 5 -14.56 -56.41 0.19
N THR A 6 -15.44 -55.60 -0.38
CA THR A 6 -15.05 -54.53 -1.30
C THR A 6 -14.51 -53.36 -0.50
N LEU A 7 -13.20 -53.32 -0.30
CA LEU A 7 -12.46 -52.11 0.07
C LEU A 7 -12.55 -51.13 -1.10
N VAL A 8 -13.53 -50.23 -1.05
CA VAL A 8 -13.55 -49.03 -1.89
C VAL A 8 -12.49 -48.09 -1.32
N LEU A 9 -11.31 -48.11 -1.93
CA LEU A 9 -10.31 -47.07 -1.78
C LEU A 9 -10.92 -45.76 -2.30
N PHE A 10 -11.37 -44.90 -1.39
CA PHE A 10 -11.59 -43.49 -1.70
C PHE A 10 -10.23 -42.93 -2.16
N PRO A 11 -10.07 -42.48 -3.41
CA PRO A 11 -8.97 -41.58 -3.70
C PRO A 11 -9.21 -40.35 -2.83
N ALA A 12 -8.34 -40.14 -1.85
CA ALA A 12 -8.22 -38.85 -1.19
C ALA A 12 -7.95 -37.86 -2.32
N LEU A 13 -8.98 -37.10 -2.69
CA LEU A 13 -8.84 -35.90 -3.48
C LEU A 13 -7.88 -35.05 -2.64
N PHE A 14 -6.61 -35.05 -3.02
CA PHE A 14 -5.72 -33.97 -2.67
C PHE A 14 -6.42 -32.73 -3.18
N ALA A 15 -7.03 -31.96 -2.26
CA ALA A 15 -7.40 -30.60 -2.53
C ALA A 15 -6.08 -29.91 -2.87
N VAL A 16 -5.78 -29.81 -4.16
CA VAL A 16 -4.78 -28.88 -4.65
C VAL A 16 -5.41 -27.53 -4.36
N ASN A 17 -5.10 -26.96 -3.19
CA ASN A 17 -5.36 -25.56 -2.92
C ASN A 17 -4.52 -24.80 -3.96
N PHE A 18 -5.19 -24.29 -5.00
CA PHE A 18 -4.59 -23.27 -5.84
C PHE A 18 -4.47 -22.03 -4.96
N ALA A 19 -3.34 -21.89 -4.27
CA ALA A 19 -2.98 -20.63 -3.62
C ALA A 19 -2.78 -19.60 -4.74
N PHE A 20 -3.64 -18.59 -4.81
CA PHE A 20 -3.48 -17.47 -5.73
C PHE A 20 -2.42 -16.54 -5.14
N CYS A 21 -1.18 -16.69 -5.57
CA CYS A 21 -0.08 -15.90 -5.05
C CYS A 21 -0.03 -14.52 -5.71
N GLY A 22 -0.45 -13.49 -4.97
CA GLY A 22 -0.41 -12.10 -5.40
C GLY A 22 -0.58 -11.13 -4.23
N PRO A 23 -0.42 -9.81 -4.47
CA PRO A 23 -0.61 -8.79 -3.43
C PRO A 23 -1.99 -8.82 -2.77
N ASP A 24 -3.01 -9.23 -3.52
CA ASP A 24 -4.38 -9.35 -3.03
C ASP A 24 -4.52 -10.40 -1.91
N GLU A 25 -3.77 -11.50 -1.99
CA GLU A 25 -3.81 -12.56 -0.97
C GLU A 25 -3.19 -12.07 0.35
N MET A 26 -2.07 -11.35 0.28
CA MET A 26 -1.48 -10.70 1.46
C MET A 26 -2.43 -9.65 2.06
N ASN A 27 -3.12 -8.88 1.21
CA ASN A 27 -4.12 -7.90 1.65
C ASN A 27 -5.31 -8.56 2.37
N CYS A 28 -5.72 -9.78 1.97
CA CYS A 28 -6.76 -10.51 2.67
C CYS A 28 -6.40 -10.76 4.14
N CYS A 29 -5.15 -11.15 4.44
CA CYS A 29 -4.67 -11.33 5.81
C CYS A 29 -4.72 -10.03 6.65
N LEU A 30 -4.64 -8.87 5.98
CA LEU A 30 -4.53 -7.56 6.62
C LEU A 30 -5.82 -6.75 6.58
N THR A 31 -6.94 -7.32 6.14
CA THR A 31 -8.20 -6.60 5.86
C THR A 31 -8.62 -5.65 6.97
N GLU A 32 -8.56 -6.07 8.24
CA GLU A 32 -8.94 -5.22 9.38
C GLU A 32 -7.92 -4.11 9.69
N PHE A 33 -6.64 -4.33 9.41
CA PHE A 33 -5.58 -3.33 9.56
C PHE A 33 -5.64 -2.29 8.41
N LEU A 34 -5.93 -2.72 7.19
CA LEU A 34 -6.11 -1.86 6.01
C LEU A 34 -7.25 -0.85 6.16
N ARG A 35 -8.20 -1.08 7.08
CA ARG A 35 -9.29 -0.16 7.39
C ARG A 35 -8.86 1.04 8.25
N LEU A 36 -7.75 0.92 8.99
CA LEU A 36 -7.27 1.98 9.88
C LEU A 36 -6.88 3.24 9.09
N VAL A 37 -6.27 3.05 7.93
CA VAL A 37 -5.93 4.09 6.96
C VAL A 37 -6.16 3.52 5.57
N GLY A 38 -7.04 4.10 4.76
CA GLY A 38 -7.35 3.55 3.45
C GLY A 38 -8.20 4.47 2.57
N PRO A 39 -8.81 3.94 1.49
CA PRO A 39 -9.67 4.72 0.60
C PRO A 39 -10.89 5.35 1.29
N ALA A 40 -11.35 4.74 2.38
CA ALA A 40 -12.42 5.28 3.23
C ALA A 40 -11.93 6.40 4.18
N GLY A 41 -10.65 6.76 4.14
CA GLY A 41 -10.03 7.76 5.00
C GLY A 41 -9.28 7.12 6.19
N ILE A 42 -9.10 7.91 7.24
CA ILE A 42 -8.41 7.51 8.48
C ILE A 42 -9.45 7.22 9.55
N THR A 43 -9.41 6.00 10.09
CA THR A 43 -10.25 5.56 11.22
C THR A 43 -9.42 5.24 12.46
N LEU A 44 -8.10 5.47 12.41
CA LEU A 44 -7.16 5.18 13.49
C LEU A 44 -7.52 5.95 14.78
N SER A 45 -7.91 5.19 15.81
CA SER A 45 -8.29 5.63 17.15
C SER A 45 -7.94 4.53 18.14
N GLU A 46 -7.97 4.83 19.44
CA GLU A 46 -7.71 3.81 20.47
C GLU A 46 -8.73 2.65 20.37
N GLN A 47 -9.98 2.96 20.05
CA GLN A 47 -11.03 1.95 19.89
C GLN A 47 -10.81 1.08 18.65
N SER A 48 -10.61 1.70 17.48
CA SER A 48 -10.43 0.94 16.24
C SER A 48 -9.16 0.10 16.25
N LEU A 49 -8.06 0.61 16.83
CA LEU A 49 -6.84 -0.17 17.02
C LEU A 49 -7.09 -1.40 17.90
N ASN A 50 -7.74 -1.23 19.05
CA ASN A 50 -8.07 -2.35 19.94
C ASN A 50 -9.02 -3.37 19.28
N ASP A 51 -9.97 -2.91 18.48
CA ASP A 51 -10.88 -3.77 17.74
C ASP A 51 -10.14 -4.58 16.67
N THR A 52 -9.26 -3.94 15.89
CA THR A 52 -8.39 -4.60 14.91
C THR A 52 -7.45 -5.62 15.57
N CYS A 53 -6.89 -5.31 16.73
CA CYS A 53 -5.96 -6.20 17.44
C CYS A 53 -6.60 -7.48 18.00
N LYS A 54 -7.94 -7.58 18.06
CA LYS A 54 -8.63 -8.83 18.42
C LYS A 54 -8.39 -9.95 17.41
N VAL A 55 -8.06 -9.60 16.16
CA VAL A 55 -7.75 -10.55 15.08
C VAL A 55 -6.26 -10.55 14.72
N GLY A 56 -5.41 -9.91 15.52
CA GLY A 56 -3.97 -9.76 15.21
C GLY A 56 -3.25 -11.11 15.06
N ASP A 57 -3.48 -12.05 15.97
CA ASP A 57 -2.87 -13.38 15.92
C ASP A 57 -3.31 -14.18 14.68
N ASP A 58 -4.59 -14.04 14.28
CA ASP A 58 -5.14 -14.67 13.07
C ASP A 58 -4.51 -14.06 11.80
N SER A 59 -4.34 -12.73 11.76
CA SER A 59 -3.63 -12.03 10.68
C SER A 59 -2.18 -12.47 10.56
N ILE A 60 -1.47 -12.60 11.69
CA ILE A 60 -0.08 -13.08 11.71
C ILE A 60 0.02 -14.50 11.17
N THR A 61 -0.87 -15.39 11.60
CA THR A 61 -0.91 -16.78 11.13
C THR A 61 -1.17 -16.84 9.62
N CYS A 62 -2.11 -16.04 9.13
CA CYS A 62 -2.41 -15.93 7.70
C CYS A 62 -1.19 -15.43 6.89
N LEU A 63 -0.46 -14.43 7.39
CA LEU A 63 0.74 -13.91 6.74
C LEU A 63 1.86 -14.96 6.64
N GLN A 64 2.02 -15.78 7.69
CA GLN A 64 2.98 -16.88 7.70
C GLN A 64 2.60 -17.95 6.68
N ASP A 65 1.33 -18.36 6.66
CA ASP A 65 0.79 -19.30 5.68
C ASP A 65 0.95 -18.79 4.25
N PHE A 66 0.73 -17.50 4.02
CA PHE A 66 0.99 -16.84 2.74
C PHE A 66 2.49 -16.89 2.38
N SER A 67 3.38 -16.60 3.33
CA SER A 67 4.83 -16.66 3.12
C SER A 67 5.26 -18.06 2.66
N ASP A 68 4.80 -19.09 3.38
CA ASP A 68 5.17 -20.48 3.14
C ASP A 68 4.64 -21.01 1.80
N GLN A 69 3.46 -20.56 1.39
CA GLN A 69 2.81 -21.05 0.17
C GLN A 69 3.18 -20.25 -1.08
N CYS A 70 3.41 -18.94 -0.95
CA CYS A 70 3.43 -18.03 -2.08
C CYS A 70 4.73 -17.28 -2.30
N VAL A 71 5.58 -17.18 -1.28
CA VAL A 71 6.87 -16.51 -1.45
C VAL A 71 7.87 -17.53 -1.96
N ALA A 72 8.29 -17.36 -3.21
CA ALA A 72 9.26 -18.24 -3.84
C ALA A 72 10.55 -18.32 -3.01
N SER A 73 11.10 -19.52 -2.89
CA SER A 73 12.38 -19.75 -2.22
C SER A 73 13.47 -18.84 -2.83
N GLY A 74 13.99 -17.90 -2.03
CA GLY A 74 14.98 -16.91 -2.46
C GLY A 74 14.43 -15.51 -2.75
N ASN A 75 13.14 -15.25 -2.56
CA ASN A 75 12.58 -13.90 -2.58
C ASN A 75 12.68 -13.24 -1.19
N ASP A 76 13.91 -12.98 -0.76
CA ASP A 76 14.24 -12.47 0.57
C ASP A 76 13.51 -11.15 0.91
N LYS A 77 13.27 -10.30 -0.09
CA LYS A 77 12.57 -9.03 0.09
C LYS A 77 11.12 -9.23 0.51
N MET A 78 10.41 -10.15 -0.13
CA MET A 78 9.01 -10.43 0.22
C MET A 78 8.91 -11.17 1.56
N HIS A 79 9.84 -12.09 1.86
CA HIS A 79 9.91 -12.69 3.20
C HIS A 79 10.16 -11.63 4.28
N GLN A 80 11.06 -10.67 4.00
CA GLN A 80 11.32 -9.57 4.92
C GLN A 80 10.08 -8.67 5.08
N ALA A 81 9.35 -8.37 4.00
CA ALA A 81 8.11 -7.60 4.09
C ALA A 81 7.08 -8.28 5.01
N VAL A 82 6.86 -9.59 4.84
CA VAL A 82 5.95 -10.37 5.70
C VAL A 82 6.40 -10.36 7.18
N ASN A 83 7.70 -10.54 7.43
CA ASN A 83 8.24 -10.51 8.78
C ASN A 83 8.10 -9.13 9.42
N ASN A 84 8.43 -8.06 8.71
CA ASN A 84 8.28 -6.69 9.18
C ASN A 84 6.81 -6.37 9.49
N THR A 85 5.87 -6.78 8.64
CA THR A 85 4.43 -6.66 8.89
C THR A 85 4.02 -7.39 10.17
N THR A 86 4.50 -8.63 10.35
CA THR A 86 4.21 -9.45 11.54
C THR A 86 4.73 -8.78 12.82
N ASP A 87 5.98 -8.32 12.82
CA ASP A 87 6.60 -7.62 13.94
C ASP A 87 5.88 -6.30 14.24
N PHE A 88 5.43 -5.61 13.20
CA PHE A 88 4.66 -4.38 13.36
C PHE A 88 3.29 -4.63 13.96
N ILE A 89 2.55 -5.66 13.55
CA ILE A 89 1.28 -6.07 14.18
C ILE A 89 1.49 -6.33 15.69
N ASN A 90 2.51 -7.11 16.04
CA ASN A 90 2.85 -7.37 17.44
C ASN A 90 3.14 -6.08 18.21
N THR A 91 3.82 -5.13 17.57
CA THR A 91 4.18 -3.83 18.16
C THR A 91 2.95 -2.97 18.42
N ILE A 92 2.06 -2.81 17.43
CA ILE A 92 0.89 -1.92 17.56
C ILE A 92 -0.24 -2.52 18.41
N CYS A 93 -0.28 -3.85 18.53
CA CYS A 93 -1.25 -4.56 19.37
C CYS A 93 -0.77 -4.80 20.81
N SER A 94 0.45 -4.40 21.13
CA SER A 94 0.96 -4.38 22.48
C SER A 94 0.81 -2.98 23.09
N PRO A 95 0.58 -2.86 24.42
CA PRO A 95 0.62 -1.57 25.09
C PRO A 95 1.97 -0.88 24.87
N GLY A 96 1.95 0.39 24.46
CA GLY A 96 3.17 1.15 24.23
C GLY A 96 2.97 2.45 23.47
N ASN A 97 4.08 3.03 23.02
CA ASN A 97 4.13 4.36 22.41
C ASN A 97 3.21 4.51 21.18
N PHE A 98 2.98 3.44 20.42
CA PHE A 98 2.08 3.50 19.27
C PHE A 98 0.64 3.79 19.71
N SER A 99 0.11 3.00 20.66
CA SER A 99 -1.23 3.21 21.21
C SER A 99 -1.41 4.57 21.90
N GLU A 100 -0.37 5.05 22.59
CA GLU A 100 -0.36 6.37 23.21
C GLU A 100 -0.38 7.48 22.15
N GLY A 101 0.47 7.37 21.13
CA GLY A 101 0.49 8.31 20.02
C GLY A 101 -0.83 8.36 19.26
N VAL A 102 -1.49 7.20 19.06
CA VAL A 102 -2.84 7.16 18.47
C VAL A 102 -3.84 7.93 19.33
N LYS A 103 -3.85 7.69 20.64
CA LYS A 103 -4.74 8.39 21.58
C LYS A 103 -4.51 9.90 21.57
N GLU A 104 -3.27 10.33 21.47
CA GLU A 104 -2.91 11.76 21.42
C GLU A 104 -3.37 12.44 20.13
N HIS A 105 -3.40 11.71 19.00
CA HIS A 105 -3.60 12.29 17.67
C HIS A 105 -4.95 11.92 17.01
N GLU A 106 -5.77 11.06 17.62
CA GLU A 106 -7.03 10.57 17.02
C GLU A 106 -7.95 11.70 16.51
N GLY A 107 -8.02 12.82 17.25
CA GLY A 107 -8.89 13.94 16.91
C GLY A 107 -8.44 14.72 15.67
N CYS A 108 -7.15 14.77 15.37
CA CYS A 108 -6.65 15.41 14.14
C CYS A 108 -6.66 14.40 12.98
N LEU A 109 -6.33 13.13 13.24
CA LEU A 109 -6.35 12.06 12.23
C LEU A 109 -7.74 11.91 11.61
N LEU A 110 -8.79 12.01 12.43
CA LEU A 110 -10.17 12.00 11.96
C LEU A 110 -10.49 13.20 11.04
N LYS A 111 -9.87 14.37 11.25
CA LYS A 111 -10.04 15.54 10.36
C LYS A 111 -9.29 15.35 9.04
N ALA A 112 -8.07 14.83 9.11
CA ALA A 112 -7.23 14.51 7.96
C ALA A 112 -7.85 13.44 7.05
N SER A 113 -8.79 12.64 7.56
CA SER A 113 -9.52 11.60 6.84
C SER A 113 -10.13 12.08 5.51
N THR A 114 -10.78 13.25 5.48
CA THR A 114 -11.40 13.77 4.23
C THR A 114 -10.34 14.21 3.22
N SER A 115 -9.26 14.84 3.68
CA SER A 115 -8.14 15.24 2.84
C SER A 115 -7.40 14.03 2.29
N LEU A 116 -7.26 12.95 3.06
CA LEU A 116 -6.71 11.68 2.61
C LEU A 116 -7.56 11.06 1.49
N GLN A 117 -8.90 11.03 1.65
CA GLN A 117 -9.80 10.55 0.60
C GLN A 117 -9.61 11.33 -0.71
N ALA A 118 -9.35 12.64 -0.63
CA ALA A 118 -9.06 13.45 -1.80
C ALA A 118 -7.74 13.03 -2.51
N CYS A 119 -6.75 12.48 -1.80
CA CYS A 119 -5.58 11.87 -2.42
C CYS A 119 -5.96 10.63 -3.23
N TYR A 120 -6.75 9.71 -2.66
CA TYR A 120 -7.24 8.53 -3.37
C TYR A 120 -8.02 8.89 -4.64
N ASN A 121 -8.89 9.89 -4.57
CA ASN A 121 -9.68 10.33 -5.73
C ASN A 121 -8.84 10.96 -6.85
N LYS A 122 -7.65 11.50 -6.52
CA LYS A 122 -6.71 12.06 -7.51
C LYS A 122 -5.83 11.00 -8.15
N THR A 123 -5.66 9.84 -7.51
CA THR A 123 -4.88 8.74 -8.04
C THR A 123 -5.68 8.05 -9.13
N VAL A 124 -5.49 8.50 -10.38
CA VAL A 124 -6.11 7.90 -11.56
C VAL A 124 -5.37 6.61 -11.90
N LEU A 125 -6.01 5.47 -11.68
CA LEU A 125 -5.62 4.23 -12.34
C LEU A 125 -6.25 4.22 -13.76
N PRO A 126 -5.55 3.67 -14.77
CA PRO A 126 -6.04 3.65 -16.14
C PRO A 126 -7.32 2.82 -16.24
N ASP A 127 -8.35 3.38 -16.90
CA ASP A 127 -9.64 2.72 -17.13
C ASP A 127 -9.53 1.54 -18.12
N GLU A 128 -8.51 1.55 -18.98
CA GLU A 128 -8.26 0.48 -19.95
C GLU A 128 -7.24 -0.53 -19.40
N PRO A 129 -7.48 -1.84 -19.59
CA PRO A 129 -6.56 -2.87 -19.15
C PRO A 129 -5.24 -2.75 -19.92
N ILE A 130 -4.17 -2.44 -19.21
CA ILE A 130 -2.82 -2.48 -19.76
C ILE A 130 -2.46 -3.95 -20.00
N THR A 131 -2.27 -4.33 -21.27
CA THR A 131 -1.97 -5.71 -21.67
C THR A 131 -0.51 -6.10 -21.50
N ASP A 132 0.36 -5.13 -21.20
CA ASP A 132 1.79 -5.31 -20.93
C ASP A 132 2.04 -5.27 -19.42
N ASP A 133 2.44 -6.39 -18.83
CA ASP A 133 2.63 -6.53 -17.38
C ASP A 133 3.63 -5.52 -16.81
N ASN A 134 4.70 -5.19 -17.57
CA ASN A 134 5.71 -4.24 -17.13
C ASN A 134 5.15 -2.80 -17.07
N SER A 135 4.41 -2.39 -18.08
CA SER A 135 3.71 -1.10 -18.11
C SER A 135 2.62 -1.03 -17.05
N LYS A 136 1.92 -2.14 -16.78
CA LYS A 136 0.91 -2.22 -15.72
C LYS A 136 1.54 -1.98 -14.35
N TRP A 137 2.60 -2.72 -14.01
CA TRP A 137 3.32 -2.55 -12.75
C TRP A 137 3.90 -1.15 -12.61
N LYS A 138 4.41 -0.58 -13.69
CA LYS A 138 4.88 0.81 -13.70
C LYS A 138 3.78 1.80 -13.30
N VAL A 139 2.59 1.67 -13.89
CA VAL A 139 1.48 2.59 -13.59
C VAL A 139 0.98 2.41 -12.16
N GLU A 140 0.82 1.16 -11.69
CA GLU A 140 0.38 0.88 -10.32
C GLU A 140 1.40 1.36 -9.28
N CYS A 141 2.68 1.06 -9.46
CA CYS A 141 3.75 1.52 -8.57
C CYS A 141 3.82 3.05 -8.50
N CYS A 142 3.77 3.75 -9.64
CA CYS A 142 3.80 5.20 -9.64
C CYS A 142 2.52 5.82 -9.06
N GLY A 143 1.36 5.20 -9.30
CA GLY A 143 0.09 5.58 -8.68
C GLY A 143 0.16 5.48 -7.15
N TYR A 144 0.64 4.35 -6.64
CA TYR A 144 0.86 4.13 -5.22
C TYR A 144 1.86 5.15 -4.63
N GLN A 145 2.99 5.41 -5.31
CA GLN A 145 3.98 6.37 -4.82
C GLN A 145 3.39 7.78 -4.67
N ASN A 146 2.63 8.24 -5.67
CA ASN A 146 1.97 9.55 -5.62
C ASN A 146 0.90 9.62 -4.52
N LEU A 147 0.13 8.54 -4.36
CA LEU A 147 -0.85 8.42 -3.28
C LEU A 147 -0.16 8.50 -1.91
N HIS A 148 0.93 7.75 -1.71
CA HIS A 148 1.70 7.72 -0.48
C HIS A 148 2.23 9.11 -0.12
N ILE A 149 2.86 9.81 -1.07
CA ILE A 149 3.36 11.18 -0.88
C ILE A 149 2.23 12.12 -0.46
N CYS A 150 1.11 12.13 -1.19
CA CYS A 150 -0.04 12.98 -0.87
C CYS A 150 -0.61 12.68 0.53
N ALA A 151 -0.78 11.40 0.86
CA ALA A 151 -1.29 10.96 2.16
C ALA A 151 -0.40 11.45 3.31
N MET A 152 0.93 11.34 3.16
CA MET A 152 1.88 11.78 4.17
C MET A 152 1.89 13.31 4.33
N GLU A 153 1.85 14.05 3.22
CA GLU A 153 1.76 15.52 3.26
C GLU A 153 0.50 15.99 4.00
N VAL A 154 -0.66 15.40 3.69
CA VAL A 154 -1.92 15.71 4.37
C VAL A 154 -1.82 15.50 5.88
N VAL A 155 -1.30 14.35 6.33
CA VAL A 155 -1.17 14.07 7.77
C VAL A 155 -0.20 15.03 8.43
N LYS A 156 0.94 15.32 7.79
CA LYS A 156 1.92 16.27 8.33
C LYS A 156 1.34 17.67 8.47
N GLU A 157 0.62 18.16 7.46
CA GLU A 157 0.03 19.49 7.46
C GLU A 157 -1.09 19.63 8.52
N GLU A 158 -1.92 18.60 8.69
CA GLU A 158 -3.05 18.67 9.61
C GLU A 158 -2.73 18.26 11.05
N CYS A 159 -1.76 17.39 11.25
CA CYS A 159 -1.47 16.75 12.54
C CYS A 159 -0.04 16.90 13.03
N GLY A 160 0.90 17.34 12.19
CA GLY A 160 2.31 17.48 12.54
C GLY A 160 3.14 16.19 12.42
N ASP A 161 4.43 16.30 12.74
CA ASP A 161 5.41 15.25 12.45
C ASP A 161 5.20 13.96 13.27
N GLN A 162 4.71 14.06 14.51
CA GLN A 162 4.49 12.88 15.36
C GLN A 162 3.37 11.98 14.80
N ALA A 163 2.24 12.56 14.40
CA ALA A 163 1.17 11.82 13.73
C ALA A 163 1.59 11.30 12.36
N LEU A 164 2.40 12.06 11.62
CA LEU A 164 2.98 11.61 10.37
C LEU A 164 3.73 10.30 10.57
N HIS A 165 4.60 10.20 11.59
CA HIS A 165 5.33 8.96 11.87
C HIS A 165 4.39 7.78 12.12
N LEU A 166 3.33 7.96 12.91
CA LEU A 166 2.36 6.90 13.19
C LEU A 166 1.67 6.38 11.91
N VAL A 167 1.17 7.30 11.08
CA VAL A 167 0.46 6.93 9.85
C VAL A 167 1.42 6.38 8.80
N HIS A 168 2.62 6.94 8.70
CA HIS A 168 3.67 6.47 7.82
C HIS A 168 4.05 5.02 8.15
N ASP A 169 4.33 4.71 9.42
CA ASP A 169 4.72 3.37 9.84
C ASP A 169 3.60 2.36 9.60
N LEU A 170 2.34 2.75 9.87
CA LEU A 170 1.18 1.92 9.56
C LEU A 170 1.05 1.66 8.06
N VAL A 171 1.14 2.69 7.22
CA VAL A 171 1.02 2.56 5.77
C VAL A 171 2.17 1.70 5.21
N GLN A 172 3.41 1.91 5.64
CA GLN A 172 4.55 1.15 5.10
C GLN A 172 4.53 -0.33 5.51
N ASN A 173 4.15 -0.64 6.75
CA ASN A 173 4.23 -2.01 7.25
C ASN A 173 2.95 -2.82 7.04
N ILE A 174 1.80 -2.17 6.80
CA ILE A 174 0.54 -2.86 6.50
C ILE A 174 0.16 -2.65 5.03
N ASN A 175 -0.26 -1.44 4.66
CA ASN A 175 -0.88 -1.16 3.37
C ASN A 175 0.08 -1.23 2.18
N GLY A 176 1.35 -0.94 2.46
CA GLY A 176 2.39 -0.71 1.49
C GLY A 176 3.41 -1.83 1.42
N ALA A 177 3.48 -2.73 2.41
CA ALA A 177 4.60 -3.67 2.54
C ALA A 177 4.83 -4.49 1.26
N ALA A 178 3.76 -4.97 0.64
CA ALA A 178 3.82 -5.68 -0.64
C ALA A 178 4.25 -4.76 -1.80
N PHE A 179 3.69 -3.56 -1.89
CA PHE A 179 4.01 -2.59 -2.94
C PHE A 179 5.44 -2.07 -2.82
N GLU A 180 5.91 -1.73 -1.62
CA GLU A 180 7.28 -1.28 -1.37
C GLU A 180 8.30 -2.34 -1.80
N ALA A 181 8.05 -3.61 -1.47
CA ALA A 181 8.90 -4.72 -1.89
C ALA A 181 8.85 -4.96 -3.42
N ALA A 182 7.67 -4.85 -4.03
CA ALA A 182 7.46 -5.14 -5.45
C ALA A 182 7.89 -3.98 -6.39
N CYS A 183 7.85 -2.74 -5.90
CA CYS A 183 8.02 -1.53 -6.70
C CYS A 183 9.35 -0.80 -6.48
N GLU A 184 10.23 -1.31 -5.61
CA GLU A 184 11.49 -0.63 -5.22
C GLU A 184 12.32 -0.14 -6.43
N GLU A 185 12.43 -0.96 -7.47
CA GLU A 185 13.18 -0.60 -8.68
C GLU A 185 12.42 0.37 -9.59
N VAL A 186 11.10 0.28 -9.60
CA VAL A 186 10.19 1.05 -10.45
C VAL A 186 10.02 2.49 -9.94
N TYR A 187 10.04 2.70 -8.62
CA TYR A 187 9.86 4.04 -8.02
C TYR A 187 10.85 5.07 -8.52
N LYS A 188 12.06 4.65 -8.92
CA LYS A 188 13.09 5.55 -9.47
C LYS A 188 12.68 6.13 -10.82
N GLU A 189 11.79 5.46 -11.55
CA GLU A 189 11.36 5.84 -12.89
C GLU A 189 10.11 6.74 -12.91
N CYS A 190 9.38 6.81 -11.79
CA CYS A 190 8.10 7.53 -11.68
C CYS A 190 8.21 9.06 -11.81
N SER A 191 9.42 9.60 -11.64
CA SER A 191 9.73 11.03 -11.79
C SER A 191 9.70 11.54 -13.24
N SER A 192 9.54 10.65 -14.25
CA SER A 192 9.64 10.99 -15.66
C SER A 192 8.31 11.39 -16.35
N SER A 193 7.15 11.21 -15.70
CA SER A 193 5.85 11.31 -16.39
C SER A 193 5.04 12.58 -16.11
N VAL A 194 5.49 13.49 -15.22
CA VAL A 194 4.70 14.68 -14.81
C VAL A 194 5.36 16.02 -15.21
N ARG A 195 6.49 16.03 -15.95
CA ARG A 195 7.12 17.27 -16.42
C ARG A 195 7.28 17.33 -17.94
N THR A 196 6.20 17.30 -18.73
CA THR A 196 6.30 17.76 -20.13
C THR A 196 4.98 18.26 -20.73
N LEU A 197 4.38 19.32 -20.19
CA LEU A 197 3.59 20.27 -20.98
C LEU A 197 3.76 21.70 -20.44
N ALA A 198 4.99 22.11 -20.16
CA ALA A 198 5.28 23.50 -19.84
C ALA A 198 6.68 23.90 -20.33
N SER A 199 6.88 24.03 -21.65
CA SER A 199 7.84 25.00 -22.22
C SER A 199 7.92 24.93 -23.75
N SER A 200 6.83 25.21 -24.47
CA SER A 200 6.98 25.59 -25.89
C SER A 200 6.40 26.96 -26.23
N PHE A 201 5.62 27.58 -25.33
CA PHE A 201 5.13 28.94 -25.52
C PHE A 201 6.04 30.03 -24.91
N CYS A 202 6.73 29.76 -23.80
CA CYS A 202 7.60 30.79 -23.17
C CYS A 202 8.86 31.11 -23.99
N THR A 203 9.45 30.15 -24.70
CA THR A 203 10.64 30.39 -25.54
C THR A 203 10.33 31.24 -26.77
N LEU A 204 9.16 31.06 -27.38
CA LEU A 204 8.74 31.87 -28.53
C LEU A 204 8.39 33.32 -28.14
N VAL A 205 7.79 33.53 -26.96
CA VAL A 205 7.50 34.88 -26.46
C VAL A 205 8.78 35.64 -26.14
N PHE A 206 9.77 35.00 -25.50
CA PHE A 206 11.07 35.64 -25.25
C PHE A 206 11.82 35.94 -26.56
N ALA A 207 11.80 35.03 -27.54
CA ALA A 207 12.42 35.27 -28.85
C ALA A 207 11.74 36.42 -29.62
N TYR A 208 10.40 36.51 -29.58
CA TYR A 208 9.66 37.59 -30.23
C TYR A 208 9.88 38.94 -29.56
N MET A 209 9.94 38.98 -28.22
CA MET A 209 10.25 40.21 -27.49
C MET A 209 11.66 40.72 -27.78
N VAL A 210 12.68 39.84 -27.79
CA VAL A 210 14.06 40.22 -28.14
C VAL A 210 14.17 40.68 -29.59
N TYR A 211 13.51 39.99 -30.53
CA TYR A 211 13.46 40.40 -31.94
C TYR A 211 12.80 41.77 -32.13
N SER A 212 11.69 42.03 -31.45
CA SER A 212 10.97 43.32 -31.54
C SER A 212 11.78 44.49 -30.96
N PHE A 213 12.49 44.28 -29.86
CA PHE A 213 13.34 45.30 -29.24
C PHE A 213 14.55 45.64 -30.11
N SER A 214 15.15 44.65 -30.77
CA SER A 214 16.28 44.85 -31.67
C SER A 214 15.96 45.64 -32.95
N ARG A 215 14.67 45.84 -33.25
CA ARG A 215 14.21 46.62 -34.41
C ARG A 215 13.86 48.08 -34.09
N PHE A 216 13.84 48.44 -32.80
CA PHE A 216 13.50 49.78 -32.29
C PHE A 216 14.70 50.57 -31.75
N LEU A 217 15.90 49.98 -31.76
CA LEU A 217 17.20 50.63 -31.55
C LEU A 217 17.92 50.74 -32.89
#